data_AF-A0A955D0P8-F1
#
_entry.id   AF-A0A955D0P8-F1
#
_cell.length_a   1.000
_cell.length_b   1.000
_cell.length_c   1.000
_cell.angle_alpha   90.00
_cell.angle_beta   90.00
_cell.angle_gamma   90.00
#
_symmetry.space_group_name_H-M   'P 1'
#
loop_
_entity.id
_entity.type
_entity.pdbx_description
1 polymer ?
#
loop_
_entity_poly.entity_id
_entity_poly.type
_entity_poly.pdbx_seq_one_letter_code
_entity_poly.pdbx_strand_id
1 'polypeptide(L)'
;MTSPSAQNGPPERSATVPTTGTPRTFARAAFGTSILVLWREWRAGRPRSVAHPRPAHRSVRAAIDASGLPSELSSIVDATVRGTRLRRRERIDIACELASHLREGLEAGIPAAALRDRFGDPAGTARMLRAAAVAKRGAMDRAFGATVKWGGIGIAAVVVFYLAAAVRLSFLEPVIRFDPLARLRAGLPEATATAPAWPMIRSAMDNLRPVTGIPRTYEAVYRERPHPPMEIVLGDTNGIPITPEAEREAAALVRSHAAEIALLRQ
;
A
#
# COMPACT_ATOMS: atom_id res chain seq x y z
N MET A 1 -42.03 78.34 45.77
CA MET A 1 -40.57 78.09 45.87
C MET A 1 -40.11 77.53 44.54
N THR A 2 -39.12 78.22 43.94
CA THR A 2 -38.14 77.75 42.94
C THR A 2 -38.64 77.15 41.61
N SER A 3 -38.70 78.03 40.59
CA SER A 3 -38.09 78.01 39.23
C SER A 3 -37.18 76.81 38.81
N PRO A 4 -36.67 76.77 37.56
CA PRO A 4 -37.31 76.64 36.24
C PRO A 4 -36.49 75.68 35.29
N SER A 5 -36.80 75.70 33.98
CA SER A 5 -35.89 75.46 32.83
C SER A 5 -35.35 74.04 32.55
N ALA A 6 -35.58 73.54 31.33
CA ALA A 6 -34.70 73.78 30.18
C ALA A 6 -35.01 72.82 29.03
N GLN A 7 -35.40 73.39 27.88
CA GLN A 7 -35.21 72.81 26.56
C GLN A 7 -33.72 72.56 26.31
N ASN A 8 -33.37 71.46 25.63
CA ASN A 8 -32.21 71.40 24.74
C ASN A 8 -32.34 70.18 23.81
N GLY A 9 -32.68 70.45 22.55
CA GLY A 9 -32.60 69.47 21.48
C GLY A 9 -31.14 69.13 21.14
N PRO A 10 -30.87 67.94 20.61
CA PRO A 10 -29.53 67.57 20.17
C PRO A 10 -29.12 68.36 18.91
N PRO A 11 -27.86 68.80 18.82
CA PRO A 11 -27.38 69.66 17.75
C PRO A 11 -27.22 68.92 16.42
N GLU A 12 -27.72 69.54 15.35
CA GLU A 12 -27.27 69.32 13.97
C GLU A 12 -25.74 69.50 13.92
N ARG A 13 -25.02 68.39 13.75
CA ARG A 13 -23.61 68.41 13.35
C ARG A 13 -23.52 68.14 11.86
N SER A 14 -23.47 69.24 11.11
CA SER A 14 -22.89 69.31 9.78
C SER A 14 -21.40 68.93 9.88
N ALA A 15 -21.08 67.67 9.61
CA ALA A 15 -19.69 67.22 9.45
C ALA A 15 -19.40 67.03 7.96
N THR A 16 -18.67 68.02 7.44
CA THR A 16 -17.88 68.00 6.22
C THR A 16 -17.20 66.64 5.99
N VAL A 17 -17.45 66.05 4.82
CA VAL A 17 -16.78 64.84 4.33
C VAL A 17 -15.35 65.19 3.90
N PRO A 18 -14.30 64.62 4.52
CA PRO A 18 -12.96 64.71 3.98
C PRO A 18 -12.80 63.76 2.77
N THR A 19 -12.81 64.36 1.57
CA THR A 19 -12.17 63.82 0.37
C THR A 19 -10.66 63.81 0.60
N THR A 20 -10.06 62.65 0.83
CA THR A 20 -8.74 62.19 0.35
C THR A 20 -8.25 61.03 1.21
N GLY A 21 -8.31 59.84 0.64
CA GLY A 21 -7.87 58.61 1.28
C GLY A 21 -7.99 57.49 0.27
N THR A 22 -7.26 57.66 -0.83
CA THR A 22 -7.06 56.69 -1.90
C THR A 22 -6.92 55.31 -1.27
N PRO A 23 -7.90 54.39 -1.41
CA PRO A 23 -7.59 53.00 -1.13
C PRO A 23 -6.45 52.67 -2.09
N ARG A 24 -5.34 52.16 -1.53
CA ARG A 24 -4.29 51.52 -2.30
C ARG A 24 -4.98 50.43 -3.11
N THR A 25 -5.38 50.80 -4.32
CA THR A 25 -5.64 49.91 -5.42
C THR A 25 -4.34 49.16 -5.55
N PHE A 26 -4.27 48.00 -4.91
CA PHE A 26 -3.36 46.97 -5.35
C PHE A 26 -3.67 46.87 -6.84
N ALA A 27 -2.76 47.43 -7.62
CA ALA A 27 -2.66 47.19 -9.03
C ALA A 27 -2.59 45.67 -9.14
N ARG A 28 -3.77 45.06 -9.30
CA ARG A 28 -3.96 43.80 -9.99
C ARG A 28 -3.42 44.08 -11.38
N ALA A 29 -2.10 44.05 -11.49
CA ALA A 29 -1.41 43.95 -12.74
C ALA A 29 -2.10 42.80 -13.47
N ALA A 30 -2.63 43.12 -14.64
CA ALA A 30 -3.34 42.24 -15.55
C ALA A 30 -2.39 41.19 -16.17
N PHE A 31 -1.55 40.57 -15.34
CA PHE A 31 -0.44 39.70 -15.72
C PHE A 31 -0.73 38.20 -15.51
N GLY A 32 -1.92 37.85 -14.99
CA GLY A 32 -2.35 36.46 -14.81
C GLY A 32 -3.34 35.94 -15.87
N THR A 33 -3.84 36.81 -16.74
CA THR A 33 -4.96 36.47 -17.64
C THR A 33 -4.52 35.66 -18.84
N SER A 34 -3.28 35.82 -19.35
CA SER A 34 -2.84 35.07 -20.54
C SER A 34 -2.64 33.58 -20.26
N ILE A 35 -2.08 33.20 -19.11
CA ILE A 35 -1.93 31.77 -18.77
C ILE A 35 -3.27 31.13 -18.42
N LEU A 36 -4.17 31.86 -17.74
CA LEU A 36 -5.50 31.37 -17.36
C LEU A 36 -6.48 31.30 -18.55
N VAL A 37 -6.37 32.22 -19.52
CA VAL A 37 -7.13 32.16 -20.78
C VAL A 37 -6.60 31.04 -21.66
N LEU A 38 -5.27 30.89 -21.79
CA LEU A 38 -4.69 29.69 -22.42
C LEU A 38 -5.15 28.42 -21.72
N TRP A 39 -5.17 28.37 -20.38
CA TRP A 39 -5.61 27.19 -19.62
C TRP A 39 -7.11 26.92 -19.74
N ARG A 40 -7.94 27.96 -19.84
CA ARG A 40 -9.40 27.85 -19.96
C ARG A 40 -9.83 27.44 -21.37
N GLU A 41 -9.20 27.98 -22.41
CA GLU A 41 -9.38 27.51 -23.80
C GLU A 41 -8.82 26.08 -23.97
N TRP A 42 -7.70 25.76 -23.33
CA TRP A 42 -7.11 24.41 -23.28
C TRP A 42 -8.00 23.37 -22.58
N ARG A 43 -8.87 23.77 -21.65
CA ARG A 43 -9.84 22.87 -20.99
C ARG A 43 -11.08 22.60 -21.84
N ALA A 44 -11.46 23.54 -22.70
CA ALA A 44 -12.68 23.45 -23.51
C ALA A 44 -12.51 22.66 -24.81
N GLY A 45 -11.27 22.43 -25.27
CA GLY A 45 -10.99 21.89 -26.60
C GLY A 45 -9.95 20.76 -26.68
N ARG A 46 -9.90 19.80 -25.75
CA ARG A 46 -9.05 18.61 -25.96
C ARG A 46 -9.73 17.59 -26.90
N PRO A 47 -9.27 17.39 -28.15
CA PRO A 47 -9.33 16.06 -28.73
C PRO A 47 -8.58 15.10 -27.80
N ARG A 48 -9.08 13.87 -27.65
CA ARG A 48 -8.46 12.82 -26.83
C ARG A 48 -6.95 12.85 -27.06
N SER A 49 -6.22 13.16 -25.99
CA SER A 49 -4.77 13.18 -25.95
C SER A 49 -4.23 11.96 -26.68
N VAL A 50 -3.52 12.19 -27.80
CA VAL A 50 -2.65 11.19 -28.41
C VAL A 50 -1.84 10.61 -27.27
N ALA A 51 -2.04 9.32 -27.00
CA ALA A 51 -1.40 8.62 -25.90
C ALA A 51 0.11 8.80 -26.05
N HIS A 52 0.69 9.74 -25.30
CA HIS A 52 2.13 9.83 -25.21
C HIS A 52 2.57 8.52 -24.58
N PRO A 53 3.56 7.81 -25.18
CA PRO A 53 4.05 6.57 -24.61
C PRO A 53 4.38 6.83 -23.14
N ARG A 54 3.78 6.02 -22.26
CA ARG A 54 3.98 6.18 -20.81
C ARG A 54 5.49 6.21 -20.56
N PRO A 55 6.02 7.29 -19.97
CA PRO A 55 7.45 7.40 -19.77
C PRO A 55 7.91 6.23 -18.90
N ALA A 56 8.90 5.48 -19.37
CA ALA A 56 9.57 4.43 -18.58
C ALA A 56 10.35 5.00 -17.37
N HIS A 57 10.34 6.33 -17.21
CA HIS A 57 11.11 7.04 -16.21
C HIS A 57 10.62 6.72 -14.80
N ARG A 58 11.52 6.15 -14.00
CA ARG A 58 11.23 5.84 -12.59
C ARG A 58 11.16 7.10 -11.74
N SER A 59 11.75 8.24 -12.13
CA SER A 59 11.81 9.47 -11.32
C SER A 59 11.42 10.73 -12.09
N VAL A 60 10.97 11.75 -11.36
CA VAL A 60 10.67 13.10 -11.90
C VAL A 60 11.90 13.69 -12.57
N ARG A 61 13.07 13.57 -11.92
CA ARG A 61 14.31 14.10 -12.46
C ARG A 61 14.69 13.44 -13.78
N ALA A 62 14.60 12.11 -13.87
CA ALA A 62 14.85 11.38 -15.11
C ALA A 62 13.88 11.79 -16.23
N ALA A 63 12.62 12.09 -15.90
CA ALA A 63 11.65 12.58 -16.88
C ALA A 63 11.99 13.99 -17.40
N ILE A 64 12.48 14.88 -16.53
CA ILE A 64 12.94 16.22 -16.92
C ILE A 64 14.22 16.10 -17.77
N ASP A 65 15.20 15.33 -17.33
CA ASP A 65 16.48 15.19 -18.05
C ASP A 65 16.27 14.57 -19.45
N ALA A 66 15.36 13.60 -19.59
CA ALA A 66 15.02 12.98 -20.86
C ALA A 66 14.36 13.93 -21.88
N SER A 67 13.86 15.08 -21.44
CA SER A 67 13.23 16.07 -22.33
C SER A 67 14.23 16.96 -23.08
N GLY A 68 15.51 16.92 -22.70
CA GLY A 68 16.55 17.74 -23.34
C GLY A 68 16.40 19.25 -23.12
N LEU A 69 15.63 19.66 -22.10
CA LEU A 69 15.40 21.08 -21.82
C LEU A 69 16.68 21.77 -21.31
N PRO A 70 16.91 23.05 -21.68
CA PRO A 70 17.91 23.90 -21.05
C PRO A 70 17.80 23.86 -19.51
N SER A 71 18.95 23.98 -18.82
CA SER A 71 19.04 23.84 -17.36
C SER A 71 18.14 24.81 -16.59
N GLU A 72 17.96 26.03 -17.10
CA GLU A 72 17.09 27.05 -16.51
C GLU A 72 15.62 26.60 -16.50
N LEU A 73 15.12 26.09 -17.64
CA LEU A 73 13.74 25.59 -17.77
C LEU A 73 13.54 24.31 -16.97
N SER A 74 14.53 23.42 -16.98
CA SER A 74 14.53 22.20 -16.16
C SER A 74 14.39 22.51 -14.66
N SER A 75 15.07 23.55 -14.19
CA SER A 75 15.02 23.97 -12.77
C SER A 75 13.65 24.51 -12.38
N ILE A 76 13.00 25.24 -13.28
CA ILE A 76 11.64 25.77 -13.08
C ILE A 76 10.60 24.64 -13.03
N VAL A 77 10.72 23.65 -13.92
CA VAL A 77 9.85 22.46 -13.90
C VAL A 77 10.04 21.70 -12.60
N ASP A 78 11.29 21.45 -12.17
CA ASP A 78 11.56 20.75 -10.91
C ASP A 78 10.97 21.51 -9.70
N ALA A 79 11.22 22.82 -9.61
CA ALA A 79 10.67 23.65 -8.54
C ALA A 79 9.14 23.62 -8.50
N THR A 80 8.50 23.74 -9.67
CA THR A 80 7.04 23.70 -9.79
C THR A 80 6.50 22.33 -9.36
N VAL A 81 7.03 21.24 -9.90
CA VAL A 81 6.58 19.87 -9.63
C VAL A 81 6.77 19.51 -8.16
N ARG A 82 7.89 19.90 -7.55
CA ARG A 82 8.13 19.73 -6.10
C ARG A 82 7.13 20.53 -5.27
N GLY A 83 6.81 21.76 -5.68
CA GLY A 83 5.81 22.61 -5.05
C GLY A 83 4.39 22.02 -5.02
N THR A 84 4.03 21.16 -5.98
CA THR A 84 2.67 20.60 -6.07
C THR A 84 2.31 19.68 -4.89
N ARG A 85 3.30 19.04 -4.26
CA ARG A 85 3.12 17.99 -3.22
C ARG A 85 2.15 16.86 -3.65
N LEU A 86 2.09 16.55 -4.95
CA LEU A 86 1.27 15.46 -5.49
C LEU A 86 1.96 14.09 -5.33
N ARG A 87 1.26 12.99 -5.63
CA ARG A 87 1.84 11.64 -5.60
C ARG A 87 2.94 11.53 -6.66
N ARG A 88 3.91 10.63 -6.44
CA ARG A 88 5.07 10.48 -7.33
C ARG A 88 4.66 10.28 -8.80
N ARG A 89 3.65 9.44 -9.07
CA ARG A 89 3.15 9.19 -10.44
C ARG A 89 2.59 10.47 -11.08
N GLU A 90 1.71 11.18 -10.38
CA GLU A 90 1.14 12.45 -10.84
C GLU A 90 2.22 13.51 -11.08
N ARG A 91 3.26 13.55 -10.22
CA ARG A 91 4.39 14.46 -10.41
C ARG A 91 5.20 14.15 -11.66
N ILE A 92 5.39 12.87 -11.99
CA ILE A 92 6.06 12.45 -13.23
C ILE A 92 5.22 12.86 -14.43
N ASP A 93 3.91 12.59 -14.40
CA ASP A 93 3.00 12.95 -15.50
C ASP A 93 3.00 14.47 -15.74
N ILE A 94 2.90 15.27 -14.68
CA ILE A 94 2.98 16.74 -14.77
C ILE A 94 4.34 17.20 -15.27
N ALA A 95 5.44 16.60 -14.81
CA ALA A 95 6.78 16.95 -15.28
C ALA A 95 6.91 16.71 -16.79
N CYS A 96 6.43 15.58 -17.30
CA CYS A 96 6.43 15.28 -18.73
C CYS A 96 5.55 16.24 -19.53
N GLU A 97 4.34 16.56 -19.06
CA GLU A 97 3.43 17.50 -19.74
C GLU A 97 4.04 18.92 -19.80
N LEU A 98 4.57 19.41 -18.67
CA LEU A 98 5.26 20.70 -18.62
C LEU A 98 6.50 20.71 -19.52
N ALA A 99 7.29 19.63 -19.49
CA ALA A 99 8.50 19.56 -20.29
C ALA A 99 8.21 19.50 -21.79
N SER A 100 7.16 18.77 -22.20
CA SER A 100 6.71 18.74 -23.60
C SER A 100 6.30 20.12 -24.08
N HIS A 101 5.51 20.87 -23.31
CA HIS A 101 5.06 22.20 -23.70
C HIS A 101 6.20 23.23 -23.78
N LEU A 102 7.17 23.15 -22.88
CA LEU A 102 8.36 24.00 -22.95
C LEU A 102 9.20 23.67 -24.18
N ARG A 103 9.33 22.38 -24.52
CA ARG A 103 10.03 21.93 -25.72
C ARG A 103 9.31 22.37 -26.99
N GLU A 104 7.99 22.25 -27.07
CA GLU A 104 7.18 22.80 -28.17
C GLU A 104 7.42 24.31 -28.34
N GLY A 105 7.54 25.05 -27.24
CA GLY A 105 7.88 26.48 -27.27
C GLY A 105 9.28 26.75 -27.84
N LEU A 106 10.27 25.94 -27.49
CA LEU A 106 11.63 26.04 -28.03
C LEU A 106 11.67 25.67 -29.52
N GLU A 107 10.96 24.61 -29.92
CA GLU A 107 10.82 24.18 -31.32
C GLU A 107 10.10 25.24 -32.17
N ALA A 108 9.19 26.02 -31.57
CA ALA A 108 8.56 27.18 -32.19
C ALA A 108 9.48 28.43 -32.29
N GLY A 109 10.75 28.32 -31.89
CA GLY A 109 11.73 29.40 -31.96
C GLY A 109 11.63 30.42 -30.82
N ILE A 110 10.87 30.14 -29.76
CA ILE A 110 10.76 31.04 -28.61
C ILE A 110 12.02 30.87 -27.74
N PRO A 111 12.75 31.95 -27.42
CA PRO A 111 13.95 31.85 -26.59
C PRO A 111 13.61 31.41 -25.16
N ALA A 112 14.50 30.62 -24.55
CA ALA A 112 14.29 30.04 -23.23
C ALA A 112 13.98 31.08 -22.13
N ALA A 113 14.63 32.25 -22.18
CA ALA A 113 14.35 33.35 -21.25
C ALA A 113 12.90 33.85 -21.36
N ALA A 114 12.37 33.98 -22.59
CA ALA A 114 10.98 34.39 -22.80
C ALA A 114 9.99 33.31 -22.34
N LEU A 115 10.32 32.03 -22.49
CA LEU A 115 9.51 30.93 -21.96
C LEU A 115 9.48 30.94 -20.43
N ARG A 116 10.62 31.18 -19.79
CA ARG A 116 10.71 31.34 -18.33
C ARG A 116 9.86 32.51 -17.85
N ASP A 117 9.99 33.67 -18.49
CA ASP A 117 9.29 34.88 -18.07
C ASP A 117 7.77 34.72 -18.28
N ARG A 118 7.35 34.02 -19.35
CA ARG A 118 5.95 33.65 -19.58
C ARG A 118 5.43 32.61 -18.59
N PHE A 119 6.27 31.70 -18.11
CA PHE A 119 5.89 30.70 -17.12
C PHE A 119 5.50 31.34 -15.78
N GLY A 120 6.18 32.42 -15.40
CA GLY A 120 5.89 33.20 -14.20
C GLY A 120 6.33 32.51 -12.91
N ASP A 121 5.58 32.72 -11.82
CA ASP A 121 5.89 32.22 -10.49
C ASP A 121 5.67 30.69 -10.37
N PRO A 122 6.74 29.90 -10.12
CA PRO A 122 6.63 28.45 -9.93
C PRO A 122 5.71 28.06 -8.77
N ALA A 123 5.67 28.86 -7.69
CA ALA A 123 4.87 28.53 -6.51
C ALA A 123 3.37 28.69 -6.78
N GLY A 124 2.97 29.77 -7.45
CA GLY A 124 1.60 29.99 -7.93
C GLY A 124 1.13 28.87 -8.87
N THR A 125 1.95 28.56 -9.88
CA THR A 125 1.67 27.49 -10.84
C THR A 125 1.52 26.13 -10.16
N ALA A 126 2.38 25.82 -9.19
CA ALA A 126 2.31 24.57 -8.43
C ALA A 126 0.99 24.41 -7.65
N ARG A 127 0.47 25.49 -7.05
CA ARG A 127 -0.83 25.47 -6.34
C ARG A 127 -1.99 25.21 -7.30
N MET A 128 -1.97 25.85 -8.47
CA MET A 128 -2.99 25.67 -9.50
C MET A 128 -2.98 24.24 -10.05
N LEU A 129 -1.79 23.71 -10.37
CA LEU A 129 -1.63 22.33 -10.84
C LEU A 129 -2.11 21.32 -9.79
N ARG A 130 -1.79 21.55 -8.52
CA ARG A 130 -2.30 20.71 -7.42
C ARG A 130 -3.83 20.71 -7.39
N ALA A 131 -4.45 21.88 -7.42
CA ALA A 131 -5.91 22.00 -7.38
C ALA A 131 -6.56 21.27 -8.57
N ALA A 132 -6.02 21.45 -9.78
CA ALA A 132 -6.51 20.80 -10.98
C ALA A 132 -6.33 19.28 -10.95
N ALA A 133 -5.16 18.79 -10.54
CA ALA A 133 -4.88 17.37 -10.43
C ALA A 133 -5.78 16.69 -9.38
N VAL A 134 -5.97 17.34 -8.21
CA VAL A 134 -6.88 16.84 -7.17
C VAL A 134 -8.32 16.81 -7.65
N ALA A 135 -8.77 17.82 -8.40
CA ALA A 135 -10.11 17.83 -8.98
C ALA A 135 -10.32 16.71 -10.03
N LYS A 136 -9.25 16.31 -10.73
CA LYS A 136 -9.28 15.22 -11.72
C LYS A 136 -9.31 13.82 -11.09
N ARG A 137 -8.94 13.67 -9.82
CA ARG A 137 -9.05 12.39 -9.11
C ARG A 137 -10.50 11.97 -9.05
N GLY A 138 -10.87 11.02 -9.91
CA GLY A 138 -12.24 10.54 -10.06
C GLY A 138 -12.73 9.77 -8.82
N ALA A 139 -14.02 9.43 -8.82
CA ALA A 139 -14.64 8.63 -7.76
C ALA A 139 -13.89 7.31 -7.47
N MET A 140 -13.21 6.74 -8.47
CA MET A 140 -12.43 5.51 -8.33
C MET A 140 -11.20 5.67 -7.42
N ASP A 141 -10.50 6.81 -7.44
CA ASP A 141 -9.37 7.03 -6.53
C ASP A 141 -9.84 7.18 -5.07
N ARG A 142 -11.03 7.77 -4.87
CA ARG A 142 -11.68 7.84 -3.56
C ARG A 142 -12.13 6.47 -3.09
N ALA A 143 -12.70 5.66 -3.99
CA ALA A 143 -13.10 4.29 -3.71
C ALA A 143 -11.90 3.44 -3.30
N PHE A 144 -10.77 3.50 -4.03
CA PHE A 144 -9.58 2.73 -3.70
C PHE A 144 -8.99 3.13 -2.34
N GLY A 145 -8.92 4.43 -2.04
CA GLY A 145 -8.50 4.92 -0.73
C GLY A 145 -9.42 4.45 0.40
N ALA A 146 -10.73 4.45 0.16
CA ALA A 146 -11.71 3.92 1.10
C ALA A 146 -11.55 2.41 1.30
N THR A 147 -11.37 1.63 0.23
CA THR A 147 -11.17 0.17 0.30
C THR A 147 -9.94 -0.18 1.13
N VAL A 148 -8.81 0.50 0.91
CA VAL A 148 -7.59 0.27 1.71
C VAL A 148 -7.82 0.62 3.18
N LYS A 149 -8.47 1.76 3.46
CA LYS A 149 -8.78 2.18 4.83
C LYS A 149 -9.71 1.19 5.54
N TRP A 150 -10.83 0.85 4.93
CA TRP A 150 -11.82 -0.06 5.52
C TRP A 150 -11.32 -1.50 5.60
N GLY A 151 -10.54 -1.96 4.61
CA GLY A 151 -9.86 -3.25 4.66
C GLY A 151 -8.87 -3.33 5.83
N GLY A 152 -8.07 -2.28 6.04
CA GLY A 152 -7.17 -2.20 7.19
C GLY A 152 -7.89 -2.22 8.53
N ILE A 153 -9.01 -1.47 8.66
CA ILE A 153 -9.86 -1.50 9.86
C ILE A 153 -10.45 -2.90 10.08
N GLY A 154 -10.92 -3.57 9.03
CA GLY A 154 -11.47 -4.92 9.11
C GLY A 154 -10.42 -5.94 9.59
N ILE A 155 -9.22 -5.90 9.03
CA ILE A 155 -8.10 -6.77 9.48
C ILE A 155 -7.76 -6.48 10.95
N ALA A 156 -7.65 -5.21 11.33
CA ALA A 156 -7.40 -4.84 12.72
C ALA A 156 -8.49 -5.36 13.66
N ALA A 157 -9.76 -5.27 13.28
CA ALA A 157 -10.88 -5.79 14.05
C ALA A 157 -10.80 -7.31 14.24
N VAL A 158 -10.45 -8.07 13.18
CA VAL A 158 -10.25 -9.53 13.27
C VAL A 158 -9.09 -9.87 14.21
N VAL A 159 -7.97 -9.15 14.13
CA VAL A 159 -6.82 -9.36 15.03
C VAL A 159 -7.20 -9.08 16.48
N VAL A 160 -7.87 -7.95 16.75
CA VAL A 160 -8.34 -7.59 18.09
C VAL A 160 -9.31 -8.64 18.62
N PHE A 161 -10.25 -9.10 17.80
CA PHE A 161 -11.19 -10.15 18.17
C PHE A 161 -10.47 -11.47 18.49
N TYR A 162 -9.51 -11.88 17.66
CA TYR A 162 -8.71 -13.07 17.87
C TYR A 162 -7.92 -13.00 19.19
N LEU A 163 -7.24 -11.88 19.45
CA LEU A 163 -6.49 -11.67 20.69
C LEU A 163 -7.42 -11.70 21.91
N ALA A 164 -8.59 -11.06 21.83
CA ALA A 164 -9.57 -11.10 22.90
C ALA A 164 -10.08 -12.53 23.16
N ALA A 165 -10.31 -13.32 22.11
CA ALA A 165 -10.70 -14.72 22.22
C ALA A 165 -9.60 -15.58 22.84
N ALA A 166 -8.34 -15.39 22.43
CA ALA A 166 -7.19 -16.10 22.99
C ALA A 166 -7.00 -15.79 24.49
N VAL A 167 -7.07 -14.51 24.87
CA VAL A 167 -7.05 -14.08 26.28
C VAL A 167 -8.20 -14.72 27.05
N ARG A 168 -9.42 -14.67 26.52
CA ARG A 168 -10.58 -15.31 27.14
C ARG A 168 -10.36 -16.82 27.33
N LEU A 169 -9.87 -17.53 26.32
CA LEU A 169 -9.60 -18.96 26.38
C LEU A 169 -8.52 -19.30 27.40
N SER A 170 -7.52 -18.43 27.59
CA SER A 170 -6.48 -18.64 28.60
C SER A 170 -7.00 -18.59 30.05
N PHE A 171 -8.15 -17.94 30.28
CA PHE A 171 -8.83 -17.90 31.58
C PHE A 171 -9.91 -18.98 31.73
N LEU A 172 -10.24 -19.72 30.68
CA LEU A 172 -11.21 -20.81 30.76
C LEU A 172 -10.48 -22.11 31.05
N GLU A 173 -10.75 -22.72 32.21
CA GLU A 173 -10.30 -24.08 32.49
C GLU A 173 -11.03 -25.04 31.53
N PRO A 174 -10.31 -25.82 30.70
CA PRO A 174 -10.94 -26.77 29.81
C PRO A 174 -11.56 -27.91 30.63
N VAL A 175 -12.85 -27.80 30.93
CA VAL A 175 -13.60 -28.89 31.55
C VAL A 175 -13.92 -29.92 30.46
N ILE A 176 -13.12 -30.99 30.41
CA ILE A 176 -13.38 -32.14 29.56
C ILE A 176 -14.64 -32.84 30.11
N ARG A 177 -15.82 -32.52 29.56
CA ARG A 177 -17.12 -33.02 30.05
C ARG A 177 -17.44 -34.46 29.67
N PHE A 178 -16.62 -35.10 28.85
CA PHE A 178 -16.78 -36.50 28.50
C PHE A 178 -15.58 -37.28 29.00
N ASP A 179 -15.78 -38.48 29.51
CA ASP A 179 -14.67 -39.36 29.84
C ASP A 179 -14.12 -39.95 28.52
N PRO A 180 -12.96 -39.48 28.01
CA PRO A 180 -12.41 -39.99 26.77
C PRO A 180 -12.04 -41.47 26.90
N LEU A 181 -11.68 -41.93 28.10
CA LEU A 181 -11.32 -43.32 28.37
C LEU A 181 -12.56 -44.19 28.39
N ALA A 182 -13.67 -43.75 29.01
CA ALA A 182 -14.93 -44.49 28.95
C ALA A 182 -15.44 -44.63 27.51
N ARG A 183 -15.39 -43.56 26.72
CA ARG A 183 -15.80 -43.60 25.31
C ARG A 183 -14.89 -44.52 24.47
N LEU A 184 -13.59 -44.47 24.71
CA LEU A 184 -12.64 -45.37 24.06
C LEU A 184 -12.89 -46.83 24.45
N ARG A 185 -13.08 -47.11 25.74
CA ARG A 185 -13.38 -48.45 26.27
C ARG A 185 -14.70 -49.00 25.72
N ALA A 186 -15.72 -48.17 25.55
CA ALA A 186 -16.99 -48.57 24.96
C ALA A 186 -16.87 -48.95 23.46
N GLY A 187 -15.86 -48.43 22.76
CA GLY A 187 -15.56 -48.78 21.37
C GLY A 187 -14.58 -49.96 21.23
N LEU A 188 -13.90 -50.35 22.31
CA LEU A 188 -13.01 -51.51 22.30
C LEU A 188 -13.82 -52.78 22.59
N PRO A 189 -13.51 -53.91 21.93
CA PRO A 189 -14.09 -55.19 22.32
C PRO A 189 -13.73 -55.47 23.78
N GLU A 190 -14.74 -55.84 24.57
CA GLU A 190 -14.58 -56.13 25.99
C GLU A 190 -13.60 -57.30 26.17
N ALA A 191 -12.48 -57.05 26.83
CA ALA A 191 -11.46 -58.07 27.06
C ALA A 191 -12.04 -59.10 28.05
N THR A 192 -12.60 -60.20 27.54
CA THR A 192 -12.99 -61.32 28.38
C THR A 192 -11.74 -61.94 29.01
N ALA A 193 -11.79 -62.26 30.31
CA ALA A 193 -10.66 -62.84 31.04
C ALA A 193 -10.14 -64.16 30.43
N THR A 194 -10.95 -64.79 29.60
CA THR A 194 -10.67 -66.03 28.87
C THR A 194 -10.00 -65.81 27.50
N ALA A 195 -9.99 -64.59 26.97
CA ALA A 195 -9.32 -64.22 25.72
C ALA A 195 -8.42 -63.01 25.98
N PRO A 196 -7.25 -63.20 26.62
CA PRO A 196 -6.31 -62.11 26.80
C PRO A 196 -6.05 -61.45 25.44
N ALA A 197 -6.07 -60.12 25.35
CA ALA A 197 -5.79 -59.41 24.09
C ALA A 197 -4.32 -59.60 23.65
N TRP A 198 -3.47 -60.05 24.57
CA TRP A 198 -2.03 -60.18 24.40
C TRP A 198 -1.57 -61.17 23.32
N PRO A 199 -2.15 -62.38 23.14
CA PRO A 199 -1.78 -63.28 22.04
C PRO A 199 -2.17 -62.72 20.68
N MET A 200 -3.24 -61.92 20.58
CA MET A 200 -3.60 -61.25 19.32
C MET A 200 -2.63 -60.10 19.02
N ILE A 201 -2.26 -59.30 20.01
CA ILE A 201 -1.22 -58.26 19.88
C ILE A 201 0.13 -58.91 19.54
N ARG A 202 0.49 -60.00 20.22
CA ARG A 202 1.72 -60.76 19.95
C ARG A 202 1.70 -61.35 18.55
N SER A 203 0.61 -61.99 18.14
CA SER A 203 0.44 -62.49 16.77
C SER A 203 0.51 -61.35 15.75
N ALA A 204 -0.06 -60.18 16.04
CA ALA A 204 0.07 -59.00 15.18
C ALA A 204 1.52 -58.48 15.14
N MET A 205 2.26 -58.50 16.26
CA MET A 205 3.69 -58.15 16.29
C MET A 205 4.58 -59.18 15.59
N ASP A 206 4.22 -60.47 15.65
CA ASP A 206 4.95 -61.55 15.00
C ASP A 206 4.64 -61.59 13.48
N ASN A 207 3.41 -61.21 13.09
CA ASN A 207 2.96 -61.09 11.70
C ASN A 207 3.25 -59.72 11.07
N LEU A 208 3.56 -58.71 11.89
CA LEU A 208 4.27 -57.52 11.44
C LEU A 208 5.60 -58.05 10.91
N ARG A 209 5.63 -58.34 9.60
CA ARG A 209 6.87 -58.67 8.91
C ARG A 209 7.88 -57.63 9.38
N PRO A 210 9.06 -58.03 9.89
CA PRO A 210 10.11 -57.04 10.06
C PRO A 210 10.17 -56.33 8.72
N VAL A 211 10.05 -55.00 8.72
CA VAL A 211 10.23 -54.23 7.50
C VAL A 211 11.68 -54.51 7.10
N THR A 212 11.88 -55.57 6.33
CA THR A 212 13.18 -56.06 5.86
C THR A 212 13.58 -55.04 4.82
N GLY A 213 14.34 -54.05 5.28
CA GLY A 213 14.55 -52.80 4.57
C GLY A 213 14.79 -51.63 5.51
N ILE A 214 14.43 -51.74 6.78
CA ILE A 214 14.95 -50.86 7.82
C ILE A 214 16.27 -51.48 8.31
N PRO A 215 17.44 -50.97 7.88
CA PRO A 215 18.70 -51.53 8.33
C PRO A 215 18.81 -51.41 9.85
N ARG A 216 19.28 -52.49 10.51
CA ARG A 216 19.57 -52.58 11.96
C ARG A 216 20.70 -51.65 12.42
N THR A 217 20.94 -50.56 11.69
CA THR A 217 21.97 -49.57 11.94
C THR A 217 21.36 -48.24 12.36
N TYR A 218 20.23 -48.24 13.07
CA TYR A 218 19.76 -46.99 13.70
C TYR A 218 20.78 -46.44 14.70
N GLU A 219 21.53 -47.29 15.41
CA GLU A 219 22.61 -46.83 16.32
C GLU A 219 23.96 -46.56 15.62
N ALA A 220 24.29 -47.31 14.56
CA ALA A 220 25.57 -47.14 13.85
C ALA A 220 25.56 -45.96 12.86
N VAL A 221 24.42 -45.66 12.23
CA VAL A 221 24.30 -44.56 11.25
C VAL A 221 24.38 -43.19 11.91
N TYR A 222 23.91 -43.05 13.16
CA TYR A 222 24.00 -41.78 13.91
C TYR A 222 25.37 -41.52 14.55
N ARG A 223 26.19 -42.56 14.74
CA ARG A 223 27.50 -42.42 15.39
C ARG A 223 28.61 -42.04 14.40
N GLU A 224 28.49 -42.41 13.12
CA GLU A 224 29.56 -42.19 12.12
C GLU A 224 29.26 -41.14 11.04
N ARG A 225 28.04 -40.56 10.98
CA ARG A 225 27.72 -39.47 10.04
C ARG A 225 26.86 -38.39 10.73
N PRO A 226 27.28 -37.10 10.73
CA PRO A 226 26.37 -36.02 11.09
C PRO A 226 25.29 -35.90 10.01
N HIS A 227 24.16 -36.59 10.24
CA HIS A 227 22.91 -36.58 9.48
C HIS A 227 23.02 -36.87 7.97
N PRO A 228 22.73 -38.09 7.49
CA PRO A 228 22.35 -38.25 6.09
C PRO A 228 21.08 -37.43 5.80
N PRO A 229 20.90 -36.92 4.57
CA PRO A 229 19.67 -36.20 4.21
C PRO A 229 18.48 -37.12 4.47
N MET A 230 17.50 -36.59 5.22
CA MET A 230 16.29 -37.28 5.59
C MET A 230 15.52 -37.66 4.32
N GLU A 231 15.65 -38.92 3.88
CA GLU A 231 14.81 -39.46 2.83
C GLU A 231 13.44 -39.73 3.46
N ILE A 232 12.53 -38.78 3.28
CA ILE A 232 11.14 -38.92 3.69
C ILE A 232 10.53 -39.97 2.76
N VAL A 233 10.55 -41.23 3.20
CA VAL A 233 9.71 -42.26 2.62
C VAL A 233 8.27 -41.87 2.97
N LEU A 234 7.60 -41.19 2.05
CA LEU A 234 6.15 -41.00 2.12
C LEU A 234 5.52 -42.39 2.12
N GLY A 235 5.10 -42.85 3.31
CA GLY A 235 4.35 -44.08 3.46
C GLY A 235 3.12 -44.05 2.55
N ASP A 236 2.75 -45.23 2.04
CA ASP A 236 1.60 -45.50 1.19
C ASP A 236 0.40 -44.60 1.57
N THR A 237 0.15 -43.60 0.74
CA THR A 237 -0.89 -42.59 0.94
C THR A 237 -2.26 -43.16 0.58
N ASN A 238 -2.69 -44.27 1.18
CA ASN A 238 -4.06 -44.83 1.06
C ASN A 238 -4.69 -44.69 -0.36
N GLY A 239 -3.94 -44.94 -1.43
CA GLY A 239 -4.42 -44.83 -2.81
C GLY A 239 -4.78 -43.41 -3.31
N ILE A 240 -4.39 -42.33 -2.62
CA ILE A 240 -4.51 -40.96 -3.11
C ILE A 240 -3.39 -40.73 -4.13
N PRO A 241 -3.69 -40.51 -5.42
CA PRO A 241 -2.68 -40.25 -6.43
C PRO A 241 -1.97 -38.94 -6.12
N ILE A 242 -0.66 -39.00 -5.92
CA ILE A 242 0.18 -37.81 -5.75
C ILE A 242 0.17 -37.06 -7.09
N THR A 243 -0.33 -35.83 -7.08
CA THR A 243 -0.30 -34.99 -8.29
C THR A 243 1.11 -34.45 -8.52
N PRO A 244 1.54 -34.21 -9.77
CA PRO A 244 2.84 -33.57 -10.07
C PRO A 244 2.99 -32.17 -9.44
N GLU A 245 1.88 -31.55 -9.03
CA GLU A 245 1.87 -30.29 -8.29
C GLU A 245 2.25 -30.48 -6.82
N ALA A 246 1.69 -31.50 -6.16
CA ALA A 246 2.05 -31.86 -4.80
C ALA A 246 3.53 -32.25 -4.67
N GLU A 247 4.10 -32.94 -5.67
CA GLU A 247 5.54 -33.23 -5.70
C GLU A 247 6.39 -31.96 -5.80
N ARG A 248 5.96 -30.99 -6.61
CA ARG A 248 6.67 -29.71 -6.78
C ARG A 248 6.61 -28.86 -5.52
N GLU A 249 5.47 -28.83 -4.84
CA GLU A 249 5.32 -28.14 -3.56
C GLU A 249 6.17 -28.79 -2.46
N ALA A 250 6.13 -30.12 -2.34
CA ALA A 250 6.97 -30.84 -1.38
C ALA A 250 8.46 -30.60 -1.63
N ALA A 251 8.90 -30.65 -2.89
CA ALA A 251 10.29 -30.36 -3.25
C ALA A 251 10.70 -28.91 -2.96
N ALA A 252 9.78 -27.94 -3.12
CA ALA A 252 10.01 -26.55 -2.76
C ALA A 252 10.14 -26.37 -1.24
N LEU A 253 9.31 -27.05 -0.46
CA LEU A 253 9.33 -27.00 0.99
C LEU A 253 10.63 -27.57 1.58
N VAL A 254 11.11 -28.70 1.02
CA VAL A 254 12.39 -29.32 1.40
C VAL A 254 13.57 -28.39 1.09
N ARG A 255 13.57 -27.75 -0.09
CA ARG A 255 14.60 -26.74 -0.44
C ARG A 255 14.59 -25.54 0.50
N SER A 256 13.41 -25.07 0.89
CA SER A 256 13.26 -23.96 1.84
C SER A 256 13.84 -24.32 3.22
N HIS A 257 13.49 -25.49 3.76
CA HIS A 257 14.02 -25.95 5.05
C HIS A 257 15.53 -26.18 5.00
N ALA A 258 16.07 -26.72 3.90
CA ALA A 258 17.50 -26.89 3.73
C ALA A 258 18.26 -25.54 3.76
N ALA A 259 17.69 -24.50 3.15
CA ALA A 259 18.26 -23.15 3.17
C ALA A 259 18.20 -22.52 4.58
N GLU A 260 17.11 -22.72 5.31
CA GLU A 260 16.96 -22.23 6.69
C GLU A 260 17.94 -22.92 7.64
N ILE A 261 18.10 -24.24 7.54
CA ILE A 261 19.09 -25.00 8.34
C ILE A 261 20.51 -24.53 8.04
N ALA A 262 20.83 -24.19 6.78
CA ALA A 262 22.14 -23.65 6.42
C ALA A 262 22.40 -22.26 7.03
N LEU A 263 21.36 -21.42 7.14
CA LEU A 263 21.42 -20.12 7.82
C LEU A 263 21.66 -20.26 9.32
N LEU A 264 21.01 -21.23 9.97
CA LEU A 264 21.14 -21.48 11.41
C LEU A 264 22.49 -22.08 11.83
N ARG A 265 23.30 -22.57 10.87
CA ARG A 265 24.62 -23.15 11.13
C ARG A 265 25.77 -22.13 11.04
N GLN A 266 25.51 -20.89 10.63
CA GLN A 266 26.48 -19.79 10.58
C GLN A 266 26.40 -18.95 11.86
#